data_AF-A0A1W1XUC4-F1
#
_entry.id   AF-A0A1W1XUC4-F1
#
_cell.length_a   1.000
_cell.length_b   1.000
_cell.length_c   1.000
_cell.angle_alpha   90.00
_cell.angle_beta   90.00
_cell.angle_gamma   90.00
#
_symmetry.space_group_name_H-M   'P 1'
#
loop_
_entity.id
_entity.type
_entity.pdbx_description
1 polymer ?
#
loop_
_entity_poly.entity_id
_entity_poly.type
_entity_poly.pdbx_seq_one_letter_code
_entity_poly.pdbx_strand_id
1 'polypeptide(L)'
;MPTRNGFWQEKLKAYIQDRTRELGDGHLALRPPTRQALERLLQDPLFQDQEAVLEAALTDPYFPLGQIPRTVLADVVGMRFFVSKRRPEIQGSLTRAVIAMARLFLRVREDLKRHGNPNRVTGIPLDGRPHPLSPSGWCRLCGTCCQIGGVRAVAPPGMTYPPAWVRMIQGEADPDQFLCPFLFQYFGREIYFCAIHRIKPRACADFGPEDCARCAQDIALHGL
;
A
#
# COMPACT_ATOMS: atom_id res chain seq x y z
N MET A 1 5.49 23.63 -16.64
CA MET A 1 6.50 23.19 -17.64
C MET A 1 7.08 21.87 -17.15
N PRO A 2 7.12 20.80 -17.96
CA PRO A 2 7.84 19.59 -17.58
C PRO A 2 9.32 19.94 -17.49
N THR A 3 9.90 19.82 -16.30
CA THR A 3 11.34 19.98 -16.11
C THR A 3 12.07 18.91 -16.93
N ARG A 4 13.26 19.24 -17.43
CA ARG A 4 14.18 18.34 -18.17
C ARG A 4 14.46 16.97 -17.49
N ASN A 5 14.00 16.76 -16.25
CA ASN A 5 14.25 15.59 -15.41
C ASN A 5 13.08 14.57 -15.34
N GLY A 6 12.06 14.68 -16.21
CA GLY A 6 10.89 13.80 -16.17
C GLY A 6 10.00 14.04 -14.94
N PHE A 7 8.86 13.32 -14.85
CA PHE A 7 8.01 13.40 -13.65
C PHE A 7 8.54 12.49 -12.53
N TRP A 8 8.24 12.83 -11.27
CA TRP A 8 8.70 12.08 -10.10
C TRP A 8 8.21 10.62 -10.08
N GLN A 9 7.09 10.28 -10.76
CA GLN A 9 6.59 8.91 -10.83
C GLN A 9 7.63 7.96 -11.41
N GLU A 10 8.39 8.39 -12.42
CA GLU A 10 9.38 7.53 -13.05
C GLU A 10 10.55 7.25 -12.08
N LYS A 11 10.94 8.26 -11.28
CA LYS A 11 11.90 8.08 -10.18
C LYS A 11 11.36 7.11 -9.12
N LEU A 12 10.10 7.26 -8.72
CA LEU A 12 9.48 6.38 -7.73
C LEU A 12 9.34 4.94 -8.26
N LYS A 13 8.93 4.75 -9.53
CA LYS A 13 8.83 3.43 -10.16
C LYS A 13 10.18 2.72 -10.20
N ALA A 14 11.24 3.44 -10.59
CA ALA A 14 12.60 2.90 -10.57
C ALA A 14 13.04 2.50 -9.15
N TYR A 15 12.83 3.38 -8.17
CA TYR A 15 13.11 3.07 -6.77
C TYR A 15 12.34 1.83 -6.29
N ILE A 16 11.03 1.75 -6.58
CA ILE A 16 10.18 0.61 -6.21
C ILE A 16 10.72 -0.67 -6.82
N GLN A 17 11.10 -0.67 -8.10
CA GLN A 17 11.63 -1.84 -8.78
C GLN A 17 12.92 -2.34 -8.10
N ASP A 18 13.87 -1.44 -7.84
CA ASP A 18 15.14 -1.78 -7.20
C ASP A 18 14.95 -2.24 -5.75
N ARG A 19 14.10 -1.53 -4.99
CA ARG A 19 13.83 -1.86 -3.59
C ARG A 19 13.09 -3.19 -3.42
N THR A 20 12.12 -3.45 -4.29
CA THR A 20 11.37 -4.71 -4.34
C THR A 20 12.32 -5.89 -4.57
N ARG A 21 13.26 -5.74 -5.51
CA ARG A 21 14.30 -6.75 -5.78
C ARG A 21 15.19 -6.97 -4.57
N GLU A 22 15.72 -5.90 -3.98
CA GLU A 22 16.56 -5.98 -2.78
C GLU A 22 15.88 -6.72 -1.63
N LEU A 23 14.63 -6.38 -1.33
CA LEU A 23 13.86 -7.08 -0.30
C LEU A 23 13.62 -8.55 -0.65
N GLY A 24 13.33 -8.87 -1.91
CA GLY A 24 13.16 -10.23 -2.40
C GLY A 24 14.44 -11.09 -2.25
N ASP A 25 15.59 -10.47 -2.45
CA ASP A 25 16.93 -11.04 -2.26
C ASP A 25 17.37 -11.09 -0.78
N GLY A 26 16.55 -10.58 0.15
CA GLY A 26 16.81 -10.59 1.59
C GLY A 26 17.61 -9.39 2.11
N HIS A 27 17.87 -8.36 1.28
CA HIS A 27 18.53 -7.14 1.69
C HIS A 27 17.57 -6.18 2.41
N LEU A 28 17.51 -6.29 3.74
CA LEU A 28 16.65 -5.44 4.57
C LEU A 28 17.07 -3.97 4.60
N ALA A 29 18.37 -3.68 4.50
CA ALA A 29 18.88 -2.32 4.36
C ALA A 29 18.95 -1.91 2.89
N LEU A 30 18.77 -0.61 2.61
CA LEU A 30 18.99 -0.07 1.27
C LEU A 30 20.46 -0.22 0.85
N ARG A 31 20.69 -0.72 -0.36
CA ARG A 31 22.02 -0.62 -0.96
C ARG A 31 22.29 0.80 -1.47
N PRO A 32 23.56 1.20 -1.64
CA PRO A 32 23.91 2.57 -2.03
C PRO A 32 23.19 3.11 -3.28
N PRO A 33 23.03 2.35 -4.39
CA PRO A 33 22.31 2.85 -5.56
C PRO A 33 20.83 3.18 -5.26
N THR A 34 20.15 2.30 -4.52
CA THR A 34 18.73 2.45 -4.17
C THR A 34 18.52 3.58 -3.16
N ARG A 35 19.47 3.77 -2.23
CA ARG A 35 19.52 4.93 -1.33
C ARG A 35 19.65 6.23 -2.12
N GLN A 36 20.57 6.31 -3.07
CA GLN A 36 20.74 7.50 -3.90
C GLN A 36 19.50 7.77 -4.79
N ALA A 37 18.81 6.74 -5.25
CA ALA A 37 17.56 6.88 -5.98
C ALA A 37 16.45 7.46 -5.08
N LEU A 38 16.35 7.00 -3.83
CA LEU A 38 15.43 7.55 -2.83
C LEU A 38 15.73 9.02 -2.53
N GLU A 39 16.99 9.37 -2.25
CA GLU A 39 17.39 10.75 -1.98
C GLU A 39 17.01 11.69 -3.15
N ARG A 40 17.24 11.27 -4.39
CA ARG A 40 16.84 12.03 -5.59
C ARG A 40 15.32 12.13 -5.77
N LEU A 41 14.56 11.14 -5.31
CA LEU A 41 13.10 11.19 -5.29
C LEU A 41 12.61 12.21 -4.25
N LEU A 42 13.15 12.17 -3.04
CA LEU A 42 12.73 13.02 -1.92
C LEU A 42 13.08 14.50 -2.14
N GLN A 43 14.07 14.81 -2.99
CA GLN A 43 14.39 16.17 -3.42
C GLN A 43 13.36 16.80 -4.39
N ASP A 44 12.34 16.06 -4.81
CA ASP A 44 11.30 16.62 -5.67
C ASP A 44 10.47 17.66 -4.90
N PRO A 45 10.26 18.89 -5.42
CA PRO A 45 9.55 19.95 -4.69
C PRO A 45 8.13 19.58 -4.25
N LEU A 46 7.48 18.63 -4.94
CA LEU A 46 6.15 18.17 -4.54
C LEU A 46 6.14 17.35 -3.23
N PHE A 47 7.31 16.87 -2.79
CA PHE A 47 7.48 16.14 -1.53
C PHE A 47 8.07 16.98 -0.40
N GLN A 48 8.19 18.29 -0.60
CA GLN A 48 8.68 19.20 0.43
C GLN A 48 7.91 19.02 1.75
N ASP A 49 8.65 18.98 2.86
CA ASP A 49 8.15 18.77 4.22
C ASP A 49 7.55 17.38 4.49
N GLN A 50 7.64 16.45 3.54
CA GLN A 50 7.15 15.07 3.64
C GLN A 50 8.26 14.03 3.52
N GLU A 51 9.51 14.46 3.44
CA GLU A 51 10.67 13.61 3.15
C GLU A 51 10.81 12.53 4.21
N ALA A 52 10.73 12.89 5.50
CA ALA A 52 10.86 11.95 6.60
C ALA A 52 9.75 10.88 6.62
N VAL A 53 8.51 11.27 6.29
CA VAL A 53 7.36 10.35 6.21
C VAL A 53 7.53 9.38 5.06
N LEU A 54 7.92 9.88 3.89
CA LEU A 54 8.12 9.07 2.70
C LEU A 54 9.31 8.13 2.86
N GLU A 55 10.43 8.63 3.39
CA GLU A 55 11.61 7.80 3.66
C GLU A 55 11.28 6.66 4.62
N ALA A 56 10.62 6.97 5.75
CA ALA A 56 10.25 5.96 6.74
C ALA A 56 9.30 4.89 6.15
N ALA A 57 8.31 5.30 5.36
CA ALA A 57 7.38 4.36 4.73
C ALA A 57 8.06 3.53 3.63
N LEU A 58 8.75 4.18 2.67
CA LEU A 58 9.34 3.52 1.51
C LEU A 58 10.45 2.53 1.88
N THR A 59 11.12 2.75 3.01
CA THR A 59 12.16 1.84 3.50
C THR A 59 11.64 0.69 4.36
N ASP A 60 10.41 0.78 4.90
CA ASP A 60 9.81 -0.29 5.70
C ASP A 60 9.55 -1.53 4.82
N PRO A 61 10.04 -2.72 5.21
CA PRO A 61 9.95 -3.92 4.39
C PRO A 61 8.51 -4.42 4.15
N TYR A 62 7.55 -3.93 4.93
CA TYR A 62 6.14 -4.27 4.80
C TYR A 62 5.31 -3.25 4.03
N PHE A 63 5.90 -2.10 3.66
CA PHE A 63 5.18 -1.10 2.89
C PHE A 63 4.80 -1.67 1.52
N PRO A 64 3.54 -1.52 1.07
CA PRO A 64 3.07 -2.15 -0.17
C PRO A 64 3.53 -1.39 -1.43
N LEU A 65 4.85 -1.34 -1.62
CA LEU A 65 5.55 -0.71 -2.75
C LEU A 65 4.94 -1.14 -4.09
N GLY A 66 4.69 -2.43 -4.28
CA GLY A 66 4.16 -2.97 -5.53
C GLY A 66 2.72 -2.55 -5.85
N GLN A 67 1.96 -2.03 -4.88
CA GLN A 67 0.60 -1.53 -5.13
C GLN A 67 0.59 -0.11 -5.69
N ILE A 68 1.59 0.73 -5.37
CA ILE A 68 1.68 2.10 -5.87
C ILE A 68 1.60 2.16 -7.41
N PRO A 69 2.43 1.42 -8.18
CA PRO A 69 2.36 1.46 -9.64
C PRO A 69 1.07 0.85 -10.19
N ARG A 70 0.45 -0.10 -9.47
CA ARG A 70 -0.78 -0.79 -9.88
C ARG A 70 -2.06 -0.02 -9.58
N THR A 71 -1.98 1.03 -8.78
CA THR A 71 -3.15 1.78 -8.30
C THR A 71 -2.97 3.27 -8.56
N VAL A 72 -2.26 3.96 -7.67
CA VAL A 72 -2.08 5.42 -7.71
C VAL A 72 -1.49 5.86 -9.05
N LEU A 73 -0.49 5.13 -9.57
CA LEU A 73 0.22 5.50 -10.80
C LEU A 73 -0.24 4.74 -12.05
N ALA A 74 -1.25 3.86 -11.93
CA ALA A 74 -1.78 3.13 -13.08
C ALA A 74 -2.66 4.04 -13.93
N ASP A 75 -2.49 3.97 -15.25
CA ASP A 75 -3.38 4.65 -16.18
C ASP A 75 -4.78 4.04 -16.08
N VAL A 76 -5.81 4.89 -16.14
CA VAL A 76 -7.18 4.41 -16.19
C VAL A 76 -7.50 4.14 -17.66
N VAL A 77 -7.66 2.86 -18.00
CA VAL A 77 -8.12 2.40 -19.31
C VAL A 77 -9.58 1.90 -19.16
N GLY A 78 -10.25 1.46 -20.21
CA GLY A 78 -11.55 0.74 -20.09
C GLY A 78 -12.79 1.54 -19.65
N MET A 79 -12.65 2.75 -19.08
CA MET A 79 -13.76 3.69 -18.95
C MET A 79 -14.03 4.42 -20.27
N ARG A 80 -15.12 5.19 -20.38
CA ARG A 80 -15.41 6.05 -21.54
C ARG A 80 -14.26 7.00 -21.92
N PHE A 81 -13.29 7.22 -21.02
CA PHE A 81 -12.15 8.09 -21.22
C PHE A 81 -10.86 7.43 -20.70
N PHE A 82 -9.77 7.62 -21.43
CA PHE A 82 -8.42 7.29 -20.99
C PHE A 82 -7.88 8.41 -20.10
N VAL A 83 -7.38 8.07 -18.90
CA VAL A 83 -6.72 9.02 -18.02
C VAL A 83 -5.28 8.62 -17.81
N SER A 84 -4.37 9.24 -18.58
CA SER A 84 -2.94 9.11 -18.35
C SER A 84 -2.53 9.77 -17.02
N LYS A 85 -1.74 9.06 -16.23
CA LYS A 85 -1.09 9.54 -15.01
C LYS A 85 0.14 10.42 -15.29
N ARG A 86 0.53 10.57 -16.56
CA ARG A 86 1.66 11.40 -17.02
C ARG A 86 1.23 12.83 -17.41
N ARG A 87 0.28 13.39 -16.66
CA ARG A 87 -0.26 14.73 -16.90
C ARG A 87 0.23 15.70 -15.81
N PRO A 88 0.75 16.90 -16.15
CA PRO A 88 1.24 17.86 -15.15
C PRO A 88 0.20 18.27 -14.09
N GLU A 89 -1.06 18.41 -14.47
CA GLU A 89 -2.15 18.92 -13.65
C GLU A 89 -2.62 17.95 -12.55
N ILE A 90 -2.35 16.65 -12.70
CA ILE A 90 -2.72 15.64 -11.69
C ILE A 90 -1.55 15.28 -10.77
N GLN A 91 -0.34 15.81 -11.03
CA GLN A 91 0.86 15.49 -10.26
C GLN A 91 0.64 15.74 -8.76
N GLY A 92 0.04 16.88 -8.40
CA GLY A 92 -0.27 17.20 -7.01
C GLY A 92 -1.21 16.19 -6.35
N SER A 93 -2.25 15.72 -7.05
CA SER A 93 -3.15 14.69 -6.51
C SER A 93 -2.48 13.34 -6.36
N LEU A 94 -1.62 12.96 -7.31
CA LEU A 94 -0.82 11.73 -7.21
C LEU A 94 0.16 11.79 -6.04
N THR A 95 0.79 12.95 -5.83
CA THR A 95 1.70 13.16 -4.70
C THR A 95 0.94 13.02 -3.38
N ARG A 96 -0.22 13.68 -3.23
CA ARG A 96 -1.04 13.56 -2.01
C ARG A 96 -1.47 12.13 -1.74
N ALA A 97 -1.85 11.38 -2.77
CA ALA A 97 -2.21 9.96 -2.63
C ALA A 97 -1.05 9.09 -2.09
N VAL A 98 0.16 9.27 -2.61
CA VAL A 98 1.35 8.55 -2.11
C VAL A 98 1.67 8.95 -0.67
N ILE A 99 1.58 10.25 -0.35
CA ILE A 99 1.80 10.76 1.01
C ILE A 99 0.74 10.21 1.99
N ALA A 100 -0.54 10.23 1.63
CA ALA A 100 -1.64 9.71 2.44
C ALA A 100 -1.42 8.23 2.74
N MET A 101 -1.07 7.44 1.71
CA MET A 101 -0.72 6.03 1.86
C MET A 101 0.46 5.81 2.82
N ALA A 102 1.54 6.59 2.70
CA ALA A 102 2.69 6.53 3.59
C ALA A 102 2.33 6.87 5.05
N ARG A 103 1.61 7.98 5.27
CA ARG A 103 1.17 8.43 6.60
C ARG A 103 0.26 7.41 7.28
N LEU A 104 -0.75 6.93 6.57
CA LEU A 104 -1.72 5.98 7.12
C LEU A 104 -1.05 4.63 7.41
N PHE A 105 -0.16 4.16 6.53
CA PHE A 105 0.65 2.98 6.79
C PHE A 105 1.50 3.12 8.06
N LEU A 106 2.27 4.21 8.19
CA LEU A 106 3.12 4.42 9.37
C LEU A 106 2.31 4.53 10.65
N ARG A 107 1.13 5.15 10.58
CA ARG A 107 0.20 5.19 11.71
C ARG A 107 -0.30 3.80 12.09
N VAL A 108 -0.72 2.98 11.12
CA VAL A 108 -1.10 1.59 11.38
C VAL A 108 0.07 0.79 11.95
N ARG A 109 1.29 0.95 11.41
CA ARG A 109 2.51 0.30 11.92
C ARG A 109 2.75 0.63 13.39
N GLU A 110 2.57 1.89 13.78
CA GLU A 110 2.72 2.33 15.17
C GLU A 110 1.58 1.86 16.07
N ASP A 111 0.33 1.96 15.62
CA ASP A 111 -0.83 1.48 16.36
C ASP A 111 -0.75 -0.04 16.62
N LEU A 112 -0.24 -0.82 15.66
CA LEU A 112 -0.03 -2.25 15.83
C LEU A 112 1.03 -2.59 16.87
N LYS A 113 2.06 -1.73 17.06
CA LYS A 113 3.03 -1.88 18.15
C LYS A 113 2.42 -1.57 19.52
N ARG A 114 1.54 -0.56 19.58
CA ARG A 114 0.93 -0.08 20.83
C ARG A 114 -0.25 -0.92 21.31
N HIS A 115 -1.10 -1.35 20.38
CA HIS A 115 -2.40 -1.95 20.67
C HIS A 115 -2.50 -3.43 20.29
N GLY A 116 -1.61 -3.91 19.43
CA GLY A 116 -1.57 -5.31 19.05
C GLY A 116 -0.68 -6.10 20.01
N ASN A 117 -1.20 -7.18 20.61
CA ASN A 117 -0.38 -8.38 20.64
C ASN A 117 -0.34 -8.83 19.17
N PRO A 118 0.79 -8.70 18.45
CA PRO A 118 0.84 -8.97 17.01
C PRO A 118 0.29 -10.37 16.70
N ASN A 119 0.58 -11.34 17.56
CA ASN A 119 0.11 -12.72 17.45
C ASN A 119 -1.42 -12.89 17.55
N ARG A 120 -2.15 -11.89 18.05
CA ARG A 120 -3.63 -11.89 18.15
C ARG A 120 -4.31 -11.09 17.04
N VAL A 121 -3.60 -10.17 16.40
CA VAL A 121 -4.16 -9.24 15.40
C VAL A 121 -3.73 -9.62 13.98
N THR A 122 -2.44 -9.89 13.79
CA THR A 122 -1.84 -10.16 12.49
C THR A 122 -1.85 -11.66 12.20
N GLY A 123 -1.79 -12.01 10.91
CA GLY A 123 -1.56 -13.41 10.49
C GLY A 123 -0.10 -13.84 10.62
N ILE A 124 0.84 -12.88 10.64
CA ILE A 124 2.30 -13.10 10.72
C ILE A 124 2.96 -12.09 11.66
N PRO A 125 4.08 -12.42 12.33
CA PRO A 125 4.81 -11.44 13.12
C PRO A 125 5.30 -10.26 12.26
N LEU A 126 5.22 -9.05 12.79
CA LEU A 126 5.65 -7.80 12.15
C LEU A 126 6.96 -7.27 12.73
N ASP A 127 7.92 -8.18 12.95
CA ASP A 127 9.21 -7.93 13.60
C ASP A 127 10.32 -7.49 12.61
N GLY A 128 9.97 -7.28 11.34
CA GLY A 128 10.91 -6.88 10.30
C GLY A 128 11.72 -8.05 9.72
N ARG A 129 11.35 -9.29 10.04
CA ARG A 129 11.99 -10.49 9.50
C ARG A 129 11.04 -11.30 8.61
N PRO A 130 11.55 -11.97 7.56
CA PRO A 130 10.76 -12.93 6.80
C PRO A 130 10.32 -14.11 7.68
N HIS A 131 9.05 -14.52 7.56
CA HIS A 131 8.45 -15.69 8.21
C HIS A 131 7.79 -16.60 7.18
N PRO A 132 7.79 -17.94 7.36
CA PRO A 132 7.04 -18.83 6.50
C PRO A 132 5.57 -18.39 6.41
N LEU A 133 5.11 -18.15 5.19
CA LEU A 133 3.70 -17.90 4.94
C LEU A 133 2.99 -19.24 4.93
N SER A 134 1.89 -19.37 5.68
CA SER A 134 1.05 -20.56 5.59
C SER A 134 0.30 -20.54 4.26
N PRO A 135 0.52 -21.53 3.37
CA PRO A 135 -0.30 -21.68 2.18
C PRO A 135 -1.63 -22.28 2.62
N SER A 136 -2.60 -21.44 2.98
CA SER A 136 -3.95 -21.93 3.26
C SER A 136 -5.00 -20.97 2.71
N GLY A 137 -6.03 -21.57 2.10
CA GLY A 137 -7.17 -20.88 1.53
C GLY A 137 -7.12 -20.68 0.03
N TRP A 138 -8.21 -20.13 -0.50
CA TRP A 138 -8.41 -19.86 -1.92
C TRP A 138 -7.71 -18.57 -2.39
N CYS A 139 -7.30 -17.70 -1.47
CA CYS A 139 -6.78 -16.37 -1.78
C CYS A 139 -5.32 -16.44 -2.26
N ARG A 140 -5.03 -15.83 -3.41
CA ARG A 140 -3.67 -15.71 -3.98
C ARG A 140 -2.82 -14.59 -3.37
N LEU A 141 -3.35 -13.89 -2.37
CA LEU A 141 -2.65 -12.78 -1.69
C LEU A 141 -2.21 -11.66 -2.65
N CYS A 142 -3.00 -11.33 -3.68
CA CYS A 142 -2.64 -10.27 -4.65
C CYS A 142 -2.92 -8.84 -4.16
N GLY A 143 -3.66 -8.68 -3.06
CA GLY A 143 -3.98 -7.36 -2.48
C GLY A 143 -5.09 -6.58 -3.18
N THR A 144 -5.60 -7.07 -4.31
CA THR A 144 -6.69 -6.50 -5.11
C THR A 144 -7.93 -6.10 -4.28
N CYS A 145 -8.40 -6.96 -3.38
CA CYS A 145 -9.58 -6.66 -2.55
C CYS A 145 -9.39 -5.46 -1.60
N CYS A 146 -8.15 -4.98 -1.41
CA CYS A 146 -7.83 -3.83 -0.58
C CYS A 146 -7.76 -2.50 -1.37
N GLN A 147 -8.02 -2.54 -2.69
CA GLN A 147 -8.06 -1.35 -3.57
C GLN A 147 -9.43 -0.63 -3.55
N ILE A 148 -10.38 -1.10 -2.74
CA ILE A 148 -11.77 -0.61 -2.70
C ILE A 148 -11.98 0.69 -1.91
N GLY A 149 -10.91 1.33 -1.42
CA GLY A 149 -10.98 2.62 -0.70
C GLY A 149 -11.57 2.55 0.72
N GLY A 150 -12.49 1.63 1.00
CA GLY A 150 -13.06 1.41 2.32
C GLY A 150 -14.19 0.37 2.36
N VAL A 151 -14.54 -0.09 3.57
CA VAL A 151 -15.67 -0.98 3.85
C VAL A 151 -16.33 -0.61 5.18
N ARG A 152 -17.49 -1.19 5.48
CA ARG A 152 -18.11 -1.04 6.79
C ARG A 152 -17.21 -1.67 7.89
N ALA A 153 -16.81 -0.86 8.86
CA ALA A 153 -15.92 -1.26 9.95
C ALA A 153 -16.60 -2.04 11.09
N VAL A 154 -17.36 -3.09 10.76
CA VAL A 154 -17.97 -3.96 11.79
C VAL A 154 -16.92 -4.95 12.29
N ALA A 155 -16.53 -4.83 13.56
CA ALA A 155 -15.59 -5.74 14.20
C ALA A 155 -16.16 -7.17 14.38
N PRO A 156 -15.31 -8.20 14.51
CA PRO A 156 -15.74 -9.51 14.96
C PRO A 156 -16.29 -9.47 16.39
N PRO A 157 -17.12 -10.47 16.80
CA PRO A 157 -17.63 -10.56 18.17
C PRO A 157 -16.52 -10.47 19.23
N GLY A 158 -16.78 -9.74 20.32
CA GLY A 158 -15.82 -9.58 21.42
C GLY A 158 -14.66 -8.63 21.14
N MET A 159 -14.70 -7.89 20.02
CA MET A 159 -13.70 -6.88 19.68
C MET A 159 -14.33 -5.51 19.42
N THR A 160 -13.58 -4.47 19.77
CA THR A 160 -13.89 -3.08 19.39
C THR A 160 -12.65 -2.48 18.74
N TYR A 161 -12.83 -1.86 17.57
CA TYR A 161 -11.74 -1.15 16.92
C TYR A 161 -11.53 0.23 17.56
N PRO A 162 -10.29 0.71 17.64
CA PRO A 162 -10.02 2.12 17.93
C PRO A 162 -10.79 3.03 16.93
N PRO A 163 -11.31 4.19 17.35
CA PRO A 163 -12.02 5.11 16.45
C PRO A 163 -11.22 5.51 15.20
N ALA A 164 -9.90 5.62 15.35
CA ALA A 164 -9.01 5.89 14.21
C ALA A 164 -9.02 4.76 13.17
N TRP A 165 -9.04 3.50 13.62
CA TRP A 165 -9.11 2.35 12.73
C TRP A 165 -10.45 2.26 12.04
N VAL A 166 -11.55 2.59 12.73
CA VAL A 166 -12.88 2.68 12.13
C VAL A 166 -12.86 3.60 10.91
N ARG A 167 -12.35 4.82 11.07
CA ARG A 167 -12.20 5.78 9.95
C ARG A 167 -11.31 5.25 8.82
N MET A 168 -10.17 4.62 9.14
CA MET A 168 -9.27 4.04 8.13
C MET A 168 -9.95 2.91 7.36
N ILE A 169 -10.64 2.01 8.05
CA ILE A 169 -11.35 0.89 7.44
C ILE A 169 -12.45 1.40 6.52
N GLN A 170 -13.14 2.48 6.91
CA GLN A 170 -14.22 3.08 6.12
C GLN A 170 -13.77 3.96 4.96
N GLY A 171 -12.46 4.24 4.81
CA GLY A 171 -11.98 5.16 3.77
C GLY A 171 -12.11 6.63 4.14
N GLU A 172 -12.35 6.93 5.41
CA GLU A 172 -12.66 8.28 5.90
C GLU A 172 -11.47 8.93 6.62
N ALA A 173 -10.33 8.25 6.73
CA ALA A 173 -9.18 8.76 7.48
C ALA A 173 -8.44 9.89 6.73
N ASP A 174 -8.41 9.84 5.40
CA ASP A 174 -7.78 10.82 4.52
C ASP A 174 -8.54 10.91 3.19
N PRO A 175 -8.80 12.11 2.64
CA PRO A 175 -9.51 12.26 1.36
C PRO A 175 -8.77 11.65 0.16
N ASP A 176 -7.45 11.46 0.26
CA ASP A 176 -6.63 10.84 -0.77
C ASP A 176 -6.31 9.35 -0.42
N GLN A 177 -7.14 8.69 0.41
CA GLN A 177 -7.01 7.27 0.74
C GLN A 177 -7.54 6.36 -0.39
N PHE A 178 -6.63 5.90 -1.27
CA PHE A 178 -6.98 4.96 -2.35
C PHE A 178 -6.85 3.48 -1.98
N LEU A 179 -6.12 3.16 -0.91
CA LEU A 179 -5.83 1.79 -0.50
C LEU A 179 -6.17 1.60 0.98
N CYS A 180 -6.59 0.40 1.35
CA CYS A 180 -6.71 0.01 2.75
C CYS A 180 -5.35 0.14 3.45
N PRO A 181 -5.22 0.96 4.52
CA PRO A 181 -3.95 1.16 5.23
C PRO A 181 -3.39 -0.10 5.92
N PHE A 182 -4.22 -1.12 6.08
CA PHE A 182 -3.85 -2.42 6.64
C PHE A 182 -3.30 -3.40 5.59
N LEU A 183 -3.20 -3.00 4.32
CA LEU A 183 -2.60 -3.79 3.26
C LEU A 183 -1.08 -3.71 3.36
N PHE A 184 -0.44 -4.82 3.69
CA PHE A 184 1.02 -4.92 3.82
C PHE A 184 1.56 -5.82 2.71
N GLN A 185 2.79 -5.58 2.28
CA GLN A 185 3.50 -6.44 1.33
C GLN A 185 4.54 -7.28 2.07
N TYR A 186 4.78 -8.48 1.57
CA TYR A 186 5.73 -9.40 2.18
C TYR A 186 7.11 -9.27 1.50
N PHE A 187 8.01 -8.45 2.07
CA PHE A 187 9.43 -8.32 1.70
C PHE A 187 9.68 -8.26 0.19
N GLY A 188 9.07 -7.29 -0.49
CA GLY A 188 9.26 -7.09 -1.93
C GLY A 188 8.70 -8.21 -2.82
N ARG A 189 8.04 -9.23 -2.27
CA ARG A 189 7.34 -10.23 -3.07
C ARG A 189 5.97 -9.71 -3.48
N GLU A 190 5.40 -10.23 -4.54
CA GLU A 190 4.01 -9.95 -4.94
C GLU A 190 3.01 -10.71 -4.07
N ILE A 191 3.23 -10.66 -2.76
CA ILE A 191 2.41 -11.30 -1.75
C ILE A 191 1.98 -10.22 -0.77
N TYR A 192 0.68 -10.01 -0.68
CA TYR A 192 0.06 -8.95 0.10
C TYR A 192 -0.88 -9.55 1.13
N PHE A 193 -0.82 -9.05 2.36
CA PHE A 193 -1.58 -9.58 3.47
C PHE A 193 -2.18 -8.45 4.30
N CYS A 194 -3.24 -8.78 5.04
CA CYS A 194 -3.88 -7.84 5.95
C CYS A 194 -3.15 -7.84 7.29
N ALA A 195 -2.65 -6.69 7.73
CA ALA A 195 -2.00 -6.53 9.02
C ALA A 195 -2.93 -6.75 10.22
N ILE A 196 -4.25 -6.76 10.00
CA ILE A 196 -5.26 -7.09 11.03
C ILE A 196 -6.01 -8.39 10.69
N HIS A 197 -5.35 -9.33 10.00
CA HIS A 197 -5.97 -10.53 9.43
C HIS A 197 -6.90 -11.29 10.38
N ARG A 198 -6.50 -11.49 11.64
CA ARG A 198 -7.26 -12.29 12.62
C ARG A 198 -8.52 -11.58 13.11
N ILE A 199 -8.59 -10.27 12.89
CA ILE A 199 -9.64 -9.41 13.39
C ILE A 199 -10.18 -8.52 12.27
N LYS A 200 -10.20 -9.02 11.03
CA LYS A 200 -10.72 -8.29 9.88
C LYS A 200 -12.16 -7.82 10.12
N PRO A 201 -12.56 -6.69 9.53
CA PRO A 201 -13.95 -6.28 9.50
C PRO A 201 -14.80 -7.40 8.87
N ARG A 202 -16.04 -7.59 9.34
CA ARG A 202 -16.93 -8.65 8.84
C ARG A 202 -17.04 -8.65 7.32
N ALA A 203 -17.23 -7.47 6.71
CA ALA A 203 -17.27 -7.34 5.26
C ALA A 203 -16.02 -7.90 4.54
N CYS A 204 -14.83 -7.77 5.14
CA CYS A 204 -13.60 -8.34 4.59
C CYS A 204 -13.43 -9.84 4.92
N ALA A 205 -14.04 -10.33 6.00
CA ALA A 205 -14.03 -11.74 6.37
C ALA A 205 -15.01 -12.55 5.51
N ASP A 206 -16.15 -11.94 5.16
CA ASP A 206 -17.20 -12.53 4.33
C ASP A 206 -16.81 -12.51 2.83
N PHE A 207 -15.81 -11.71 2.43
CA PHE A 207 -15.31 -11.64 1.06
C PHE A 207 -14.75 -13.01 0.61
N GLY A 208 -15.38 -13.60 -0.39
CA GLY A 208 -15.11 -14.97 -0.84
C GLY A 208 -14.45 -15.11 -2.22
N PRO A 209 -14.26 -16.35 -2.70
CA PRO A 209 -13.74 -16.64 -4.04
C PRO A 209 -14.55 -15.97 -5.16
N GLU A 210 -15.87 -15.94 -5.03
CA GLU A 210 -16.79 -15.36 -6.02
C GLU A 210 -16.62 -13.84 -6.11
N ASP A 211 -16.51 -13.16 -4.96
CA ASP A 211 -16.24 -11.73 -4.91
C ASP A 211 -14.86 -11.40 -5.49
N CYS A 212 -13.87 -12.26 -5.24
CA CYS A 212 -12.54 -12.13 -5.81
C CYS A 212 -12.55 -12.26 -7.33
N ALA A 213 -13.29 -13.23 -7.87
CA ALA A 213 -13.40 -13.43 -9.31
C ALA A 213 -14.05 -12.22 -9.99
N ARG A 214 -15.10 -11.65 -9.39
CA ARG A 214 -15.74 -10.43 -9.86
C ARG A 214 -14.78 -9.24 -9.84
N CYS A 215 -14.08 -9.03 -8.73
CA CYS A 215 -13.13 -7.93 -8.58
C CYS A 215 -11.96 -8.02 -9.59
N ALA A 216 -11.51 -9.23 -9.93
CA ALA A 216 -10.47 -9.44 -10.94
C ALA A 216 -10.92 -9.02 -12.35
N GLN A 217 -12.21 -9.16 -12.67
CA GLN A 217 -12.78 -8.67 -13.94
C GLN A 217 -12.84 -7.15 -13.97
N ASP A 218 -13.22 -6.51 -12.86
CA ASP A 218 -13.29 -5.05 -12.76
C ASP A 218 -11.90 -4.39 -12.86
N ILE A 219 -10.86 -5.00 -12.26
CA ILE A 219 -9.49 -4.47 -12.32
C ILE A 219 -8.84 -4.61 -13.68
N ALA A 220 -9.33 -5.49 -14.55
CA ALA A 220 -8.87 -5.52 -15.94
C ALA A 220 -9.13 -4.18 -16.69
N LEU A 221 -9.96 -3.29 -16.11
CA LEU A 221 -10.16 -1.92 -16.57
C LEU A 221 -9.00 -0.98 -16.19
N HIS A 222 -8.08 -1.36 -15.30
CA HIS A 222 -6.88 -0.58 -14.99
C HIS A 222 -5.71 -1.17 -15.79
N GLY A 223 -5.09 -0.36 -16.65
CA GLY A 223 -4.06 -0.83 -17.57
C GLY A 223 -2.81 -1.17 -16.77
N LEU A 224 -2.42 -2.44 -16.77
CA LEU A 224 -1.19 -2.92 -16.14
C LEU A 224 0.03 -2.63 -17.02
#